data_AF-A0A1B6KX95-F1
#
_entry.id   AF-A0A1B6KX95-F1
#
_cell.length_a   1.000
_cell.length_b   1.000
_cell.length_c   1.000
_cell.angle_alpha   90.00
_cell.angle_beta   90.00
_cell.angle_gamma   90.00
#
_symmetry.space_group_name_H-M   'P 1'
#
loop_
_entity.id
_entity.type
_entity.pdbx_description
1 polymer ?
#
loop_
_entity_poly.entity_id
_entity_poly.type
_entity_poly.pdbx_seq_one_letter_code
_entity_poly.pdbx_strand_id
1 'polypeptide(L)'
;MNNSALSLFLSLVFFVSGILSFNLETRLPVIKRGGVNTYFGYSVAEHQSVNEINDAVEHSWLLVGAPLGQNLQPGTNRSGALWKCPLTTRTDDCQQVITDGKRTIDSDNLMPPLDDEIKDNQWLGVTVRSQGSGGKVIVCAHRYIRKGEEYQWGQGLCYSLTQRLDYEDSWEPC
;
A
#
# COMPACT_ATOMS: atom_id res chain seq x y z
N MET A 1 -12.22 -28.29 -49.37
CA MET A 1 -13.05 -27.78 -48.25
C MET A 1 -12.69 -26.33 -48.02
N ASN A 2 -13.65 -25.42 -48.12
CA ASN A 2 -13.44 -23.97 -48.33
C ASN A 2 -12.91 -23.25 -47.08
N ASN A 3 -11.65 -22.83 -47.10
CA ASN A 3 -10.99 -22.02 -46.06
C ASN A 3 -11.73 -20.71 -45.76
N SER A 4 -12.43 -20.15 -46.75
CA SER A 4 -13.21 -18.90 -46.58
C SER A 4 -14.42 -19.07 -45.67
N ALA A 5 -15.09 -20.23 -45.71
CA ALA A 5 -16.25 -20.50 -44.88
C ALA A 5 -15.85 -20.74 -43.41
N LEU A 6 -14.71 -21.41 -43.20
CA LEU A 6 -14.13 -21.61 -41.88
C LEU A 6 -13.70 -20.27 -41.24
N SER A 7 -13.10 -19.38 -42.03
CA SER A 7 -12.68 -18.05 -41.57
C SER A 7 -13.87 -17.14 -41.21
N LEU A 8 -14.94 -17.17 -42.00
CA LEU A 8 -16.21 -16.48 -41.70
C LEU A 8 -16.90 -17.03 -40.45
N PHE A 9 -16.86 -18.35 -40.24
CA PHE A 9 -17.41 -18.98 -39.05
C PHE A 9 -16.62 -18.60 -37.79
N LEU A 10 -15.28 -18.63 -37.86
CA LEU A 10 -14.41 -18.19 -36.77
C LEU A 10 -14.60 -16.72 -36.43
N SER A 11 -14.68 -15.82 -37.41
CA SER A 11 -14.90 -14.40 -37.15
C SER A 11 -16.27 -14.14 -36.51
N LEU A 12 -17.31 -14.87 -36.91
CA LEU A 12 -18.64 -14.79 -36.32
C LEU A 12 -18.63 -15.29 -34.86
N VAL A 13 -17.92 -16.39 -34.56
CA VAL A 13 -17.77 -16.90 -33.18
C VAL A 13 -17.05 -15.88 -32.29
N PHE A 14 -15.97 -15.25 -32.77
CA PHE A 14 -15.27 -14.17 -32.04
C PHE A 14 -16.16 -12.93 -31.81
N PHE A 15 -17.03 -12.57 -32.75
CA PHE A 15 -17.97 -11.46 -32.58
C PHE A 15 -19.10 -11.77 -31.57
N VAL A 16 -19.50 -13.03 -31.43
CA VAL A 16 -20.61 -13.45 -30.55
C VAL A 16 -20.14 -13.79 -29.13
N SER A 17 -18.85 -14.06 -28.92
CA SER A 17 -18.26 -14.48 -27.63
C SER A 17 -17.72 -13.33 -26.77
N GLY A 18 -18.02 -12.07 -27.12
CA GLY A 18 -17.72 -10.91 -26.29
C GLY A 18 -18.62 -10.86 -25.04
N ILE A 19 -18.34 -11.69 -24.04
CA ILE A 19 -19.00 -11.60 -22.74
C ILE A 19 -18.32 -10.47 -21.96
N LEU A 20 -19.03 -9.37 -21.74
CA LEU A 20 -18.65 -8.39 -20.74
C LEU A 20 -18.92 -9.03 -19.37
N SER A 21 -17.88 -9.45 -18.67
CA SER A 21 -18.00 -9.96 -17.30
C SER A 21 -18.42 -8.81 -16.37
N PHE A 22 -19.64 -8.88 -15.80
CA PHE A 22 -20.18 -7.91 -14.83
C PHE A 22 -20.53 -8.58 -13.49
N ASN A 23 -19.59 -9.26 -12.82
CA ASN A 23 -19.88 -9.97 -11.57
C ASN A 23 -19.47 -9.20 -10.29
N LEU A 24 -19.23 -7.89 -10.37
CA LEU A 24 -18.92 -7.07 -9.20
C LEU A 24 -20.21 -6.67 -8.46
N GLU A 25 -20.35 -7.12 -7.22
CA GLU A 25 -21.50 -6.78 -6.37
C GLU A 25 -21.38 -5.33 -5.85
N THR A 26 -22.13 -4.43 -6.46
CA THR A 26 -22.11 -2.99 -6.15
C THR A 26 -23.07 -2.59 -5.04
N ARG A 27 -24.01 -3.46 -4.63
CA ARG A 27 -25.04 -3.13 -3.62
C ARG A 27 -24.54 -3.34 -2.20
N LEU A 28 -23.62 -4.28 -1.98
CA LEU A 28 -23.08 -4.63 -0.67
C LEU A 28 -21.53 -4.58 -0.66
N PRO A 29 -20.92 -3.42 -0.97
CA PRO A 29 -19.47 -3.31 -0.96
C PRO A 29 -18.90 -3.33 0.47
N VAL A 30 -17.68 -3.82 0.61
CA VAL A 30 -16.87 -3.56 1.81
C VAL A 30 -16.31 -2.15 1.72
N ILE A 31 -16.70 -1.29 2.66
CA ILE A 31 -16.29 0.12 2.70
C ILE A 31 -15.35 0.32 3.88
N LYS A 32 -14.21 0.96 3.66
CA LYS A 32 -13.28 1.41 4.71
C LYS A 32 -13.17 2.93 4.69
N ARG A 33 -13.21 3.56 5.86
CA ARG A 33 -13.18 5.02 6.01
C ARG A 33 -12.00 5.41 6.89
N GLY A 34 -11.18 6.34 6.40
CA GLY A 34 -10.10 6.95 7.17
C GLY A 34 -10.47 8.34 7.69
N GLY A 35 -9.50 8.98 8.35
CA GLY A 35 -9.65 10.33 8.87
C GLY A 35 -9.89 11.38 7.78
N VAL A 36 -10.61 12.44 8.13
CA VAL A 36 -10.91 13.56 7.22
C VAL A 36 -9.62 14.26 6.79
N ASN A 37 -9.52 14.64 5.51
CA ASN A 37 -8.37 15.35 4.91
C ASN A 37 -7.02 14.62 5.01
N THR A 38 -7.03 13.30 5.25
CA THR A 38 -5.80 12.48 5.29
C THR A 38 -5.42 11.89 3.93
N TYR A 39 -6.31 12.03 2.94
CA TYR A 39 -6.24 11.32 1.66
C TYR A 39 -6.18 9.80 1.82
N PHE A 40 -6.84 9.26 2.84
CA PHE A 40 -7.03 7.83 2.98
C PHE A 40 -7.71 7.25 1.72
N GLY A 41 -7.07 6.24 1.12
CA GLY A 41 -7.50 5.65 -0.14
C GLY A 41 -6.76 6.20 -1.36
N TYR A 42 -5.78 7.08 -1.17
CA TYR A 42 -4.96 7.61 -2.28
C TYR A 42 -4.25 6.48 -3.05
N SER A 43 -3.76 5.48 -2.33
CA SER A 43 -3.25 4.23 -2.90
C SER A 43 -3.80 3.03 -2.13
N VAL A 44 -3.99 1.91 -2.83
CA VAL A 44 -4.52 0.67 -2.27
C VAL A 44 -3.77 -0.54 -2.81
N ALA A 45 -3.66 -1.60 -1.99
CA ALA A 45 -3.15 -2.90 -2.39
C ALA A 45 -3.82 -4.02 -1.58
N GLU A 46 -3.98 -5.17 -2.20
CA GLU A 46 -4.37 -6.41 -1.51
C GLU A 46 -3.12 -7.12 -0.99
N HIS A 47 -3.21 -7.75 0.18
CA HIS A 47 -2.10 -8.49 0.76
C HIS A 47 -2.59 -9.64 1.63
N GLN A 48 -1.86 -10.76 1.63
CA GLN A 48 -2.11 -11.90 2.49
C GLN A 48 -0.83 -12.32 3.19
N SER A 49 -0.92 -12.56 4.50
CA SER A 49 0.14 -13.25 5.24
C SER A 49 -0.18 -14.73 5.27
N VAL A 50 0.85 -15.57 5.19
CA VAL A 50 0.74 -17.02 5.20
C VAL A 50 1.60 -17.64 6.27
N ASN A 51 1.16 -18.81 6.73
CA ASN A 51 1.98 -19.66 7.55
C ASN A 51 3.07 -20.31 6.67
N GLU A 52 4.34 -20.07 7.00
CA GLU A 52 5.48 -20.50 6.19
C GLU A 52 5.69 -22.02 6.14
N ILE A 53 5.00 -22.79 7.00
CA ILE A 53 5.14 -24.25 7.05
C ILE A 53 4.14 -24.94 6.12
N ASN A 54 2.91 -24.42 6.03
CA ASN A 54 1.81 -25.08 5.32
C ASN A 54 1.10 -24.19 4.27
N ASP A 55 1.62 -23.00 4.01
CA ASP A 55 1.10 -21.99 3.07
C ASP A 55 -0.37 -21.56 3.34
N ALA A 56 -0.90 -21.85 4.53
CA ALA A 56 -2.24 -21.44 4.89
C ALA A 56 -2.29 -19.92 5.11
N VAL A 57 -3.31 -19.26 4.53
CA VAL A 57 -3.56 -17.84 4.74
C VAL A 57 -3.91 -17.59 6.21
N GLU A 58 -3.10 -16.80 6.90
CA GLU A 58 -3.34 -16.37 8.29
C GLU A 58 -4.20 -15.11 8.31
N HIS A 59 -3.89 -14.14 7.45
CA HIS A 59 -4.61 -12.88 7.36
C HIS A 59 -4.75 -12.40 5.93
N SER A 60 -5.85 -11.70 5.64
CA SER A 60 -6.09 -10.98 4.40
C SER A 60 -6.41 -9.53 4.71
N TRP A 61 -5.63 -8.62 4.14
CA TRP A 61 -5.70 -7.20 4.43
C TRP A 61 -5.93 -6.38 3.14
N LEU A 62 -6.75 -5.34 3.26
CA LEU A 62 -6.67 -4.19 2.37
C LEU A 62 -5.65 -3.22 2.95
N LEU A 63 -4.59 -2.97 2.21
CA LEU A 63 -3.60 -1.96 2.55
C LEU A 63 -4.02 -0.64 1.93
N VAL A 64 -4.00 0.43 2.73
CA VAL A 64 -4.48 1.74 2.31
C VAL A 64 -3.48 2.82 2.69
N GLY A 65 -3.00 3.56 1.69
CA GLY A 65 -2.18 4.74 1.88
C GLY A 65 -3.03 5.98 2.21
N ALA A 66 -2.53 6.79 3.14
CA ALA A 66 -3.10 8.08 3.53
C ALA A 66 -1.98 9.14 3.59
N PRO A 67 -1.58 9.74 2.44
CA PRO A 67 -0.40 10.61 2.34
C PRO A 67 -0.39 11.84 3.23
N LEU A 68 -1.56 12.33 3.66
CA LEU A 68 -1.69 13.47 4.58
C LEU A 68 -2.11 13.04 5.99
N GLY A 69 -2.17 11.73 6.25
CA GLY A 69 -2.42 11.16 7.57
C GLY A 69 -1.29 11.47 8.55
N GLN A 70 -1.61 11.50 9.83
CA GLN A 70 -0.62 11.62 10.89
C GLN A 70 0.09 10.26 11.08
N ASN A 71 1.42 10.22 11.00
CA ASN A 71 2.18 9.00 11.29
C ASN A 71 2.27 8.73 12.80
N LEU A 72 2.51 7.47 13.17
CA LEU A 72 2.85 7.08 14.55
C LEU A 72 4.22 7.62 14.98
N GLN A 73 5.11 7.95 14.03
CA GLN A 73 6.37 8.61 14.33
C GLN A 73 6.14 9.96 15.05
N PRO A 74 6.70 10.15 16.25
CA PRO A 74 6.55 11.40 16.99
C PRO A 74 7.28 12.55 16.29
N GLY A 75 6.91 13.79 16.60
CA GLY A 75 7.59 14.96 16.06
C GLY A 75 7.44 15.15 14.54
N THR A 76 6.36 14.60 13.95
CA THR A 76 6.00 14.83 12.55
C THR A 76 4.61 15.44 12.42
N ASN A 77 4.34 16.10 11.31
CA ASN A 77 3.05 16.69 10.99
C ASN A 77 2.62 16.32 9.56
N ARG A 78 1.50 15.58 9.45
CA ARG A 78 0.96 15.10 8.16
C ARG A 78 2.03 14.40 7.30
N SER A 79 2.89 13.62 7.94
CA SER A 79 3.97 12.87 7.31
C SER A 79 3.47 11.71 6.44
N GLY A 80 2.20 11.32 6.59
CA GLY A 80 1.57 10.25 5.83
C GLY A 80 1.60 8.92 6.57
N ALA A 81 0.71 8.01 6.18
CA ALA A 81 0.45 6.77 6.90
C ALA A 81 0.10 5.60 5.97
N LEU A 82 0.45 4.39 6.43
CA LEU A 82 -0.07 3.14 5.90
C LEU A 82 -1.07 2.54 6.89
N TRP A 83 -2.19 2.05 6.38
CA TRP A 83 -3.22 1.36 7.16
C TRP A 83 -3.42 -0.06 6.64
N LYS A 84 -3.66 -0.99 7.56
CA LYS A 84 -4.16 -2.34 7.26
C LYS A 84 -5.61 -2.45 7.71
N CYS A 85 -6.49 -2.89 6.82
CA CYS A 85 -7.91 -3.02 7.09
C CYS A 85 -8.34 -4.48 6.92
N PRO A 86 -9.01 -5.10 7.91
CA PRO A 86 -9.57 -6.43 7.75
C PRO A 86 -10.67 -6.46 6.68
N LEU A 87 -10.88 -7.61 6.03
CA LEU A 87 -12.02 -7.82 5.12
C LEU A 87 -13.34 -8.06 5.88
N THR A 88 -13.72 -7.12 6.75
CA THR A 88 -14.99 -7.14 7.49
C THR A 88 -15.93 -6.04 7.00
N THR A 89 -17.22 -6.13 7.37
CA THR A 89 -18.23 -5.10 7.08
C THR A 89 -18.09 -3.82 7.93
N ARG A 90 -17.24 -3.83 8.96
CA ARG A 90 -16.96 -2.61 9.75
C ARG A 90 -16.17 -1.62 8.91
N THR A 91 -16.52 -0.34 9.03
CA THR A 91 -15.88 0.72 8.23
C THR A 91 -14.68 1.36 8.91
N ASP A 92 -14.53 1.17 10.22
CA ASP A 92 -13.64 1.90 11.14
C ASP A 92 -12.64 0.99 11.86
N ASP A 93 -12.42 -0.23 11.36
CA ASP A 93 -11.57 -1.27 11.94
C ASP A 93 -10.16 -1.32 11.34
N CYS A 94 -9.79 -0.31 10.55
CA CYS A 94 -8.44 -0.17 10.02
C CYS A 94 -7.46 0.22 11.13
N GLN A 95 -6.27 -0.38 11.10
CA GLN A 95 -5.19 -0.11 12.05
C GLN A 95 -4.00 0.45 11.30
N GLN A 96 -3.35 1.45 11.87
CA GLN A 96 -2.14 2.02 11.30
C GLN A 96 -0.98 1.03 11.43
N VAL A 97 -0.19 0.88 10.37
CA VAL A 97 1.02 0.08 10.35
C VAL A 97 2.18 0.97 10.80
N ILE A 98 3.05 0.45 11.66
CA ILE A 98 4.30 1.12 12.04
C ILE A 98 5.25 1.07 10.85
N THR A 99 5.53 2.21 10.23
CA THR A 99 6.37 2.31 9.03
C THR A 99 7.62 3.16 9.25
N ASP A 100 7.54 4.21 10.07
CA ASP A 100 8.60 5.21 10.28
C ASP A 100 8.88 5.37 11.77
N GLY A 101 10.03 5.94 12.11
CA GLY A 101 10.46 6.18 13.50
C GLY A 101 11.19 5.01 14.17
N LYS A 102 11.25 3.82 13.54
CA LYS A 102 12.10 2.73 14.03
C LYS A 102 13.56 3.01 13.69
N ARG A 103 14.45 2.96 14.69
CA ARG A 103 15.91 3.04 14.49
C ARG A 103 16.58 1.66 14.47
N THR A 104 15.93 0.67 15.05
CA THR A 104 16.32 -0.73 15.00
C THR A 104 15.06 -1.57 14.74
N ILE A 105 15.23 -2.74 14.12
CA ILE A 105 14.11 -3.62 13.73
C ILE A 105 13.27 -4.02 14.97
N ASP A 106 13.95 -4.32 16.08
CA ASP A 106 13.35 -4.87 17.30
C ASP A 106 12.83 -3.82 18.31
N SER A 107 12.94 -2.52 18.01
CA SER A 107 12.47 -1.47 18.93
C SER A 107 11.04 -1.07 18.63
N ASP A 108 10.19 -1.14 19.66
CA ASP A 108 8.84 -0.55 19.64
C ASP A 108 8.84 0.96 19.95
N ASN A 109 9.97 1.49 20.43
CA ASN A 109 10.12 2.92 20.66
C ASN A 109 10.34 3.65 19.34
N LEU A 110 9.36 4.45 18.95
CA LEU A 110 9.45 5.32 17.77
C LEU A 110 10.13 6.64 18.13
N MET A 111 11.09 7.05 17.31
CA MET A 111 11.87 8.27 17.49
C MET A 111 11.47 9.34 16.47
N PRO A 112 11.60 10.63 16.84
CA PRO A 112 11.36 11.71 15.90
C PRO A 112 12.36 11.68 14.73
N PRO A 113 12.08 12.40 13.63
CA PRO A 113 13.02 12.57 12.54
C PRO A 113 14.39 13.07 13.03
N LEU A 114 15.46 12.67 12.33
CA LEU A 114 16.79 13.22 12.58
C LEU A 114 16.86 14.67 12.10
N ASP A 115 17.88 15.38 12.57
CA ASP A 115 18.10 16.79 12.21
C ASP A 115 18.40 16.99 10.71
N ASP A 116 18.80 15.95 9.98
CA ASP A 116 19.04 15.96 8.53
C ASP A 116 17.83 15.46 7.71
N GLU A 117 16.69 15.17 8.35
CA GLU A 117 15.46 14.69 7.70
C GLU A 117 14.36 15.77 7.75
N ILE A 118 13.62 15.96 6.65
CA ILE A 118 12.33 16.68 6.66
C ILE A 118 11.22 15.69 6.29
N LYS A 119 10.45 15.29 7.31
CA LYS A 119 9.36 14.30 7.17
C LYS A 119 7.95 14.91 7.20
N ASP A 120 7.82 16.17 7.58
CA ASP A 120 6.55 16.89 7.51
C ASP A 120 6.07 16.98 6.07
N ASN A 121 4.83 16.56 5.81
CA ASN A 121 4.26 16.48 4.45
C ASN A 121 5.12 15.69 3.45
N GLN A 122 5.84 14.64 3.89
CA GLN A 122 6.61 13.76 2.98
C GLN A 122 5.74 12.85 2.09
N TRP A 123 4.44 12.78 2.35
CA TRP A 123 3.46 11.98 1.61
C TRP A 123 3.70 10.48 1.68
N LEU A 124 4.01 9.96 2.87
CA LEU A 124 4.11 8.51 3.07
C LEU A 124 2.76 7.83 2.84
N GLY A 125 2.75 6.79 2.01
CA GLY A 125 1.51 6.15 1.54
C GLY A 125 1.01 6.70 0.20
N VAL A 126 1.79 7.54 -0.50
CA VAL A 126 1.47 7.95 -1.88
C VAL A 126 1.41 6.75 -2.82
N THR A 127 2.25 5.75 -2.55
CA THR A 127 2.32 4.48 -3.28
C THR A 127 2.42 3.36 -2.25
N VAL A 128 1.57 2.35 -2.43
CA VAL A 128 1.60 1.09 -1.70
C VAL A 128 1.59 -0.05 -2.71
N ARG A 129 2.52 -0.99 -2.57
CA ARG A 129 2.63 -2.18 -3.42
C ARG A 129 2.85 -3.40 -2.55
N SER A 130 2.14 -4.48 -2.86
CA SER A 130 2.35 -5.79 -2.24
C SER A 130 2.85 -6.76 -3.31
N GLN A 131 3.73 -7.67 -2.91
CA GLN A 131 4.11 -8.82 -3.73
C GLN A 131 3.03 -9.93 -3.74
N GLY A 132 1.92 -9.74 -3.02
CA GLY A 132 0.82 -10.70 -2.93
C GLY A 132 0.94 -11.59 -1.68
N SER A 133 0.47 -12.83 -1.81
CA SER A 133 0.40 -13.78 -0.69
C SER A 133 1.79 -14.21 -0.22
N GLY A 134 2.05 -14.10 1.09
CA GLY A 134 3.33 -14.42 1.72
C GLY A 134 4.50 -13.51 1.33
N GLY A 135 4.24 -12.51 0.50
CA GLY A 135 5.25 -11.61 -0.04
C GLY A 135 5.51 -10.37 0.82
N LYS A 136 6.47 -9.56 0.40
CA LYS A 136 6.78 -8.28 1.05
C LYS A 136 5.86 -7.16 0.59
N VAL A 137 5.85 -6.07 1.33
CA VAL A 137 5.12 -4.84 1.02
C VAL A 137 6.09 -3.67 0.94
N ILE A 138 5.90 -2.77 -0.03
CA ILE A 138 6.57 -1.47 -0.09
C ILE A 138 5.57 -0.34 0.07
N VAL A 139 5.95 0.67 0.86
CA VAL A 139 5.25 1.94 0.97
C VAL A 139 6.22 3.09 0.83
N CYS A 140 5.86 4.13 0.07
CA CYS A 140 6.77 5.23 -0.26
C CYS A 140 6.22 6.62 0.11
N ALA A 141 7.15 7.55 0.29
CA ALA A 141 7.03 8.96 0.58
C ALA A 141 7.86 9.77 -0.43
N HIS A 142 7.27 10.08 -1.59
CA HIS A 142 7.97 10.76 -2.69
C HIS A 142 8.45 12.19 -2.41
N ARG A 143 7.96 12.83 -1.33
CA ARG A 143 8.34 14.20 -0.94
C ARG A 143 9.29 14.24 0.26
N TYR A 144 9.77 13.09 0.72
CA TYR A 144 10.82 13.05 1.71
C TYR A 144 12.05 13.83 1.23
N ILE A 145 12.63 14.62 2.14
CA ILE A 145 13.79 15.46 1.86
C ILE A 145 14.91 15.15 2.86
N ARG A 146 16.11 14.94 2.31
CA ARG A 146 17.37 15.00 3.05
C ARG A 146 17.89 16.44 3.01
N LYS A 147 18.31 17.00 4.15
CA LYS A 147 18.86 18.36 4.22
C LYS A 147 20.24 18.38 4.86
N GLY A 148 21.06 19.33 4.41
CA GLY A 148 22.30 19.74 5.07
C GLY A 148 22.29 21.23 5.33
N GLU A 149 23.47 21.81 5.59
CA GLU A 149 23.60 23.25 5.86
C GLU A 149 23.17 24.10 4.65
N GLU A 150 23.49 23.67 3.43
CA GLU A 150 23.27 24.46 2.20
C GLU A 150 22.37 23.76 1.16
N TYR A 151 21.80 22.59 1.47
CA TYR A 151 21.00 21.84 0.51
C TYR A 151 19.74 21.19 1.10
N GLN A 152 18.76 20.97 0.21
CA GLN A 152 17.56 20.18 0.45
C GLN A 152 17.27 19.34 -0.80
N TRP A 153 17.43 18.02 -0.69
CA TRP A 153 17.24 17.10 -1.81
C TRP A 153 16.01 16.24 -1.58
N GLY A 154 15.05 16.32 -2.51
CA GLY A 154 13.87 15.46 -2.53
C GLY A 154 14.21 14.07 -3.04
N GLN A 155 14.92 13.27 -2.25
CA GLN A 155 15.35 11.92 -2.64
C GLN A 155 14.22 10.90 -2.62
N GLY A 156 13.12 11.22 -1.92
CA GLY A 156 12.08 10.24 -1.64
C GLY A 156 12.56 9.15 -0.68
N LEU A 157 11.61 8.46 -0.07
CA LEU A 157 11.89 7.41 0.89
C LEU A 157 10.87 6.29 0.73
N CYS A 158 11.32 5.04 0.74
CA CYS A 158 10.45 3.88 0.74
C CYS A 158 10.81 2.94 1.88
N TYR A 159 9.82 2.20 2.37
CA TYR A 159 9.99 1.19 3.40
C TYR A 159 9.59 -0.17 2.85
N SER A 160 10.45 -1.16 3.04
CA SER A 160 10.12 -2.57 2.86
C SER A 160 9.60 -3.14 4.17
N LEU A 161 8.48 -3.86 4.08
CA LEU A 161 7.85 -4.54 5.20
C LEU A 161 7.78 -6.05 4.90
N THR A 162 7.85 -6.85 5.97
CA THR A 162 7.64 -8.30 5.90
C THR A 162 6.19 -8.64 5.51
N GLN A 163 5.89 -9.92 5.28
CA GLN A 163 4.52 -10.40 5.07
C GLN A 163 3.58 -10.16 6.26
N ARG A 164 4.12 -9.89 7.46
CA ARG A 164 3.34 -9.53 8.65
C ARG A 164 3.26 -8.02 8.87
N LEU A 165 3.78 -7.24 7.91
CA LEU A 165 3.82 -5.78 7.89
C LEU A 165 4.77 -5.18 8.94
N ASP A 166 5.76 -5.95 9.38
CA ASP A 166 6.83 -5.45 10.24
C ASP A 166 7.87 -4.73 9.40
N TYR A 167 8.44 -3.64 9.93
CA TYR A 167 9.55 -2.94 9.30
C TYR A 167 10.73 -3.89 9.04
N GLU A 168 11.25 -3.86 7.82
CA GLU A 168 12.46 -4.60 7.45
C GLU A 168 13.61 -3.65 7.09
N ASP A 169 13.37 -2.74 6.13
CA ASP A 169 14.42 -1.85 5.62
C ASP A 169 13.85 -0.54 5.04
N SER A 170 14.73 0.46 4.86
CA SER A 170 14.43 1.76 4.26
C SER A 170 15.29 2.02 3.03
N TRP A 171 14.71 2.65 2.01
CA TRP A 171 15.34 2.90 0.72
C TRP A 171 15.21 4.37 0.34
N GLU A 172 16.34 5.01 0.04
CA GLU A 172 16.42 6.34 -0.58
C GLU A 172 16.89 6.13 -2.04
N PRO A 173 15.97 5.90 -2.99
CA PRO A 173 16.32 5.36 -4.31
C PRO A 173 16.92 6.38 -5.30
N CYS A 174 16.89 7.68 -4.99
CA CYS A 174 17.36 8.76 -5.86
C CYS A 174 18.68 9.36 -5.37
#